data_AF-A0A653AL14-F1
#
_entry.id   AF-A0A653AL14-F1
#
_cell.length_a   1.000
_cell.length_b   1.000
_cell.length_c   1.000
_cell.angle_alpha   90.00
_cell.angle_beta   90.00
_cell.angle_gamma   90.00
#
_symmetry.space_group_name_H-M   'P 1'
#
loop_
_entity.id
_entity.type
_entity.pdbx_description
1 polymer ?
#
loop_
_entity_poly.entity_id
_entity_poly.type
_entity_poly.pdbx_seq_one_letter_code
_entity_poly.pdbx_strand_id
1 'polypeptide(L)'
;MENSNNMGINQYSSSEVPSEIKKWNWGAFMMNIMWGIGNKSYLTLLCLIPLFNIIWIFVCGAKGNEWAWKNGNYSSPEEFFLVQNTWNRAGFVSFIITICILAVYILLAVVFAAAFIGSFNNY
;
A
#
# COMPACT_ATOMS: atom_id res chain seq x y z
N MET A 1 -3.05 -43.64 -28.47
CA MET A 1 -4.25 -42.87 -28.09
C MET A 1 -3.79 -41.87 -27.04
N GLU A 2 -3.67 -40.61 -27.44
CA GLU A 2 -3.34 -39.48 -26.57
C GLU A 2 -4.39 -39.38 -25.45
N ASN A 3 -3.96 -39.45 -24.19
CA ASN A 3 -4.85 -39.16 -23.06
C ASN A 3 -4.73 -37.66 -22.75
N SER A 4 -5.48 -36.87 -23.52
CA SER A 4 -5.58 -35.42 -23.43
C SER A 4 -6.47 -35.00 -22.26
N ASN A 5 -5.99 -35.08 -21.01
CA ASN A 5 -6.70 -34.50 -19.85
C ASN A 5 -5.79 -33.95 -18.75
N ASN A 6 -4.51 -33.67 -19.04
CA ASN A 6 -3.69 -32.80 -18.18
C ASN A 6 -3.95 -31.32 -18.54
N MET A 7 -5.20 -30.85 -18.35
CA MET A 7 -5.39 -29.43 -18.07
C MET A 7 -5.03 -29.23 -16.61
N GLY A 8 -3.72 -29.10 -16.35
CA GLY A 8 -3.19 -28.76 -15.05
C GLY A 8 -3.72 -27.41 -14.63
N ILE A 9 -4.87 -27.40 -13.96
CA ILE A 9 -5.29 -26.28 -13.13
C ILE A 9 -4.21 -26.24 -12.05
N ASN A 10 -3.24 -25.34 -12.22
CA ASN A 10 -2.29 -25.02 -11.16
C ASN A 10 -3.12 -24.45 -10.01
N GLN A 11 -3.63 -25.33 -9.15
CA GLN A 11 -4.21 -24.92 -7.88
C GLN A 11 -3.06 -24.38 -7.06
N TYR A 12 -2.87 -23.07 -7.10
CA TYR A 12 -1.93 -22.40 -6.22
C TYR A 12 -2.36 -22.69 -4.78
N SER A 13 -1.60 -23.53 -4.10
CA SER A 13 -1.69 -23.65 -2.65
C SER A 13 -1.39 -22.27 -2.07
N SER A 14 -2.24 -21.76 -1.18
CA SER A 14 -2.05 -20.46 -0.52
C SER A 14 -0.71 -20.33 0.22
N SER A 15 -0.01 -21.45 0.46
CA SER A 15 1.34 -21.48 1.03
C SER A 15 2.45 -21.04 0.06
N GLU A 16 2.27 -21.24 -1.25
CA GLU A 16 3.22 -20.79 -2.27
C GLU A 16 2.77 -19.45 -2.84
N VAL A 17 3.60 -18.43 -2.62
CA VAL A 17 3.39 -17.10 -3.19
C VAL A 17 4.24 -16.96 -4.45
N PRO A 18 3.63 -16.88 -5.64
CA PRO A 18 4.36 -16.66 -6.89
C PRO A 18 5.24 -15.41 -6.81
N SER A 19 6.42 -15.45 -7.44
CA SER A 19 7.38 -14.33 -7.39
C SER A 19 6.77 -13.03 -7.93
N GLU A 20 5.91 -13.13 -8.95
CA GLU A 20 5.21 -12.00 -9.56
C GLU A 20 4.26 -11.27 -8.61
N ILE A 21 3.73 -11.93 -7.58
CA ILE A 21 2.85 -11.35 -6.55
C ILE A 21 3.65 -10.45 -5.60
N LYS A 22 4.95 -10.72 -5.41
CA LYS A 22 5.83 -10.01 -4.46
C LYS A 22 6.28 -8.65 -5.00
N LYS A 23 5.31 -7.80 -5.33
CA LYS A 23 5.47 -6.42 -5.82
C LYS A 23 5.02 -5.43 -4.75
N TRP A 24 5.53 -4.21 -4.85
CA TRP A 24 5.07 -3.09 -4.04
C TRP A 24 3.57 -2.82 -4.22
N ASN A 25 2.88 -2.55 -3.12
CA ASN A 25 1.48 -2.15 -3.08
C ASN A 25 1.32 -0.76 -2.45
N TRP A 26 1.07 0.24 -3.29
CA TRP A 26 0.78 1.62 -2.91
C TRP A 26 -0.48 1.75 -2.07
N GLY A 27 -1.48 0.91 -2.28
CA GLY A 27 -2.69 0.86 -1.45
C GLY A 27 -2.38 0.39 -0.04
N ALA A 28 -1.60 -0.69 0.11
CA ALA A 28 -1.16 -1.17 1.42
C ALA A 28 -0.23 -0.16 2.13
N PHE A 29 0.57 0.59 1.38
CA PHE A 29 1.42 1.65 1.93
C PHE A 29 0.60 2.87 2.43
N MET A 30 -0.18 3.50 1.54
CA MET A 30 -0.91 4.75 1.85
C MET A 30 -2.18 4.53 2.65
N MET A 31 -2.90 3.45 2.39
CA MET A 31 -4.22 3.17 2.94
C MET A 31 -4.20 1.93 3.84
N ASN A 32 -3.07 1.68 4.52
CA ASN A 32 -2.75 0.46 5.28
C ASN A 32 -3.92 -0.15 6.07
N ILE A 33 -4.64 0.62 6.90
CA ILE A 33 -5.80 0.11 7.67
C ILE A 33 -6.95 -0.30 6.74
N MET A 34 -7.44 0.59 5.88
CA MET A 34 -8.59 0.30 5.00
C MET A 34 -8.28 -0.82 4.01
N TRP A 35 -7.08 -0.79 3.43
CA TRP A 35 -6.57 -1.83 2.55
C TRP A 35 -6.48 -3.17 3.31
N GLY A 36 -5.97 -3.18 4.54
CA GLY A 36 -5.85 -4.38 5.35
C GLY A 36 -7.18 -5.03 5.68
N ILE A 37 -8.19 -4.23 6.05
CA ILE A 37 -9.56 -4.72 6.28
C ILE A 37 -10.13 -5.35 5.00
N GLY A 38 -10.03 -4.65 3.87
CA GLY A 38 -10.54 -5.15 2.59
C GLY A 38 -9.84 -6.43 2.09
N ASN A 39 -8.59 -6.64 2.47
CA ASN A 39 -7.77 -7.79 2.06
C ASN A 39 -7.52 -8.80 3.19
N LYS A 40 -8.30 -8.74 4.28
CA LYS A 40 -8.18 -9.62 5.46
C LYS A 40 -6.75 -9.73 6.02
N SER A 41 -5.96 -8.68 5.86
CA SER A 41 -4.54 -8.62 6.17
C SER A 41 -4.29 -7.71 7.38
N TYR A 42 -4.62 -8.21 8.57
CA TYR A 42 -4.70 -7.41 9.79
C TYR A 42 -3.36 -6.99 10.40
N LEU A 43 -2.23 -7.49 9.88
CA LEU A 43 -0.92 -6.98 10.27
C LEU A 43 -0.76 -5.48 9.98
N THR A 44 -1.55 -4.91 9.07
CA THR A 44 -1.55 -3.46 8.82
C THR A 44 -2.07 -2.63 10.00
N LEU A 45 -2.83 -3.23 10.95
CA LEU A 45 -3.30 -2.54 12.15
C LEU A 45 -2.16 -2.14 13.08
N LEU A 46 -0.97 -2.74 12.95
CA LEU A 46 0.22 -2.30 13.69
C LEU A 46 0.67 -0.88 13.31
N CYS A 47 0.17 -0.31 12.20
CA CYS A 47 0.33 1.11 11.89
C CYS A 47 -0.35 2.05 12.90
N LEU A 48 -1.19 1.54 13.81
CA LEU A 48 -1.77 2.32 14.92
C LEU A 48 -0.78 2.55 16.06
N ILE A 49 0.36 1.84 16.10
CA ILE A 49 1.39 2.00 17.13
C ILE A 49 2.26 3.22 16.76
N PRO A 50 2.27 4.29 17.58
CA PRO A 50 3.06 5.49 17.29
C PRO A 50 4.56 5.19 17.14
N LEU A 51 5.23 5.93 16.25
CA LEU A 51 6.65 5.80 15.88
C LEU A 51 7.00 4.51 15.15
N PHE A 52 6.48 3.36 15.59
CA PHE A 52 6.64 2.08 14.90
C PHE A 52 6.00 2.11 13.50
N ASN A 53 4.87 2.80 13.38
CA ASN A 53 4.15 2.98 12.12
C ASN A 53 5.03 3.58 11.00
N ILE A 54 6.02 4.41 11.32
CA ILE A 54 6.93 5.03 10.34
C ILE A 54 7.67 3.97 9.52
N ILE A 55 8.11 2.89 10.17
CA ILE A 55 8.79 1.77 9.49
C ILE A 55 7.74 0.80 8.94
N TRP A 56 6.68 0.54 9.71
CA TRP A 56 5.71 -0.49 9.39
C TRP A 56 4.92 -0.20 8.10
N ILE A 57 4.66 1.06 7.76
CA ILE A 57 4.01 1.40 6.47
C ILE A 57 4.81 0.88 5.27
N PHE A 58 6.15 0.87 5.34
CA PHE A 58 6.99 0.32 4.26
C PHE A 58 6.90 -1.20 4.19
N VAL A 59 6.80 -1.85 5.35
CA VAL A 59 6.56 -3.30 5.42
C VAL A 59 5.20 -3.62 4.80
N CYS A 60 4.16 -2.83 5.09
CA CYS A 60 2.85 -2.96 4.45
C CYS A 60 2.95 -2.81 2.93
N GLY A 61 3.67 -1.81 2.42
CA GLY A 61 3.87 -1.64 0.99
C GLY A 61 4.61 -2.80 0.33
N ALA A 62 5.66 -3.32 0.97
CA ALA A 62 6.49 -4.39 0.42
C ALA A 62 5.85 -5.78 0.51
N LYS A 63 5.16 -6.08 1.62
CA LYS A 63 4.61 -7.41 1.93
C LYS A 63 3.09 -7.52 1.78
N GLY A 64 2.39 -6.40 1.59
CA GLY A 64 0.92 -6.37 1.50
C GLY A 64 0.38 -7.37 0.49
N ASN A 65 0.92 -7.39 -0.73
CA ASN A 65 0.46 -8.34 -1.75
C ASN A 65 0.64 -9.80 -1.32
N GLU A 66 1.74 -10.14 -0.64
CA GLU A 66 1.99 -11.48 -0.11
C GLU A 66 0.91 -11.88 0.92
N TRP A 67 0.55 -10.96 1.81
CA TRP A 67 -0.49 -11.19 2.81
C TRP A 67 -1.88 -11.34 2.18
N ALA A 68 -2.23 -10.45 1.24
CA ALA A 68 -3.50 -10.51 0.54
C ALA A 68 -3.66 -11.82 -0.26
N TRP A 69 -2.58 -12.28 -0.91
CA TRP A 69 -2.58 -13.55 -1.64
C TRP A 69 -2.85 -14.74 -0.71
N LYS A 70 -2.14 -14.81 0.42
CA LYS A 70 -2.30 -15.88 1.42
C LYS A 70 -3.69 -15.92 2.06
N ASN A 71 -4.33 -14.75 2.20
CA ASN A 71 -5.61 -14.61 2.89
C ASN A 71 -6.84 -14.66 1.95
N GLY A 72 -6.62 -14.58 0.65
CA GLY A 72 -7.66 -14.58 -0.37
C GLY A 72 -7.82 -15.93 -1.07
N ASN A 73 -8.93 -16.05 -1.79
CA ASN A 73 -9.22 -17.22 -2.62
C ASN A 73 -9.10 -16.78 -4.09
N TYR A 74 -7.91 -16.91 -4.66
CA TYR A 74 -7.63 -16.55 -6.05
C TYR A 74 -7.26 -17.79 -6.84
N SER A 75 -7.82 -17.93 -8.03
CA SER A 75 -7.56 -19.04 -8.94
C SER A 75 -6.28 -18.84 -9.75
N SER A 76 -5.86 -17.59 -9.92
CA SER A 76 -4.63 -17.22 -10.63
C SER A 76 -4.07 -15.85 -10.20
N PRO A 77 -2.79 -15.56 -10.48
CA PRO A 77 -2.21 -14.23 -10.26
C PRO A 77 -2.94 -13.11 -10.99
N GLU A 78 -3.48 -13.37 -12.19
CA GLU A 78 -4.23 -12.39 -12.95
C GLU A 78 -5.49 -11.95 -12.20
N GLU A 79 -6.24 -12.90 -11.64
CA GLU A 79 -7.43 -12.61 -10.82
C GLU A 79 -7.07 -11.74 -9.61
N PHE A 80 -5.97 -12.07 -8.93
CA PHE A 80 -5.45 -11.28 -7.81
C PHE A 80 -5.12 -9.84 -8.23
N PHE A 81 -4.45 -9.67 -9.37
CA PHE A 81 -4.07 -8.34 -9.85
C PHE A 81 -5.24 -7.49 -10.29
N LEU A 82 -6.38 -8.06 -10.70
CA LEU A 82 -7.59 -7.26 -10.95
C LEU A 82 -8.01 -6.48 -9.70
N VAL A 83 -7.97 -7.14 -8.53
CA VAL A 83 -8.30 -6.51 -7.25
C VAL A 83 -7.16 -5.56 -6.82
N GLN A 84 -5.92 -6.03 -6.83
CA GLN A 84 -4.81 -5.23 -6.30
C GLN A 84 -4.50 -4.01 -7.16
N ASN A 85 -4.67 -4.04 -8.47
CA ASN A 85 -4.43 -2.88 -9.33
C ASN A 85 -5.36 -1.71 -9.01
N THR A 86 -6.59 -1.99 -8.55
CA THR A 86 -7.52 -0.95 -8.09
C THR A 86 -6.98 -0.26 -6.84
N TRP A 87 -6.54 -1.05 -5.85
CA TRP A 87 -5.88 -0.53 -4.64
C TRP A 87 -4.57 0.19 -4.94
N ASN A 88 -3.76 -0.34 -5.85
CA ASN A 88 -2.47 0.23 -6.22
C ASN A 88 -2.66 1.61 -6.86
N ARG A 89 -3.62 1.75 -7.77
CA ARG A 89 -3.94 3.03 -8.40
C ARG A 89 -4.45 4.05 -7.38
N ALA A 90 -5.40 3.65 -6.52
CA ALA A 90 -5.93 4.53 -5.47
C ALA A 90 -4.83 5.00 -4.50
N GLY A 91 -3.98 4.07 -4.04
CA GLY A 91 -2.86 4.38 -3.16
C GLY A 91 -1.83 5.28 -3.82
N PHE A 92 -1.49 5.05 -5.08
CA PHE A 92 -0.52 5.89 -5.79
C PHE A 92 -1.03 7.33 -5.97
N VAL A 93 -2.29 7.49 -6.36
CA VAL A 93 -2.92 8.82 -6.45
C VAL A 93 -2.93 9.51 -5.08
N SER A 94 -3.29 8.77 -4.02
CA SER A 94 -3.27 9.28 -2.65
C SER A 94 -1.86 9.73 -2.21
N PHE A 95 -0.81 9.00 -2.61
CA PHE A 95 0.58 9.38 -2.33
C PHE A 95 0.93 10.72 -2.98
N ILE A 96 0.64 10.89 -4.27
CA ILE A 96 0.91 12.15 -4.99
C ILE A 96 0.15 13.31 -4.35
N ILE A 97 -1.14 13.14 -4.03
CA ILE A 97 -1.95 14.17 -3.35
C ILE A 97 -1.33 14.54 -2.01
N THR A 98 -0.89 13.55 -1.23
CA THR A 98 -0.26 13.77 0.08
C THR A 98 1.02 14.59 -0.04
N ILE A 99 1.88 14.29 -1.00
CA ILE A 99 3.12 15.04 -1.25
C ILE A 99 2.80 16.48 -1.68
N CYS A 100 1.84 16.69 -2.58
CA CYS A 100 1.43 18.04 -2.99
C CYS A 100 0.91 18.87 -1.80
N ILE A 101 0.07 18.27 -0.96
CA ILE A 101 -0.48 18.93 0.24
C ILE A 101 0.65 19.28 1.21
N LEU A 102 1.58 18.35 1.48
CA LEU A 102 2.73 18.59 2.35
C LEU A 102 3.60 19.74 1.82
N ALA A 103 3.86 19.79 0.52
CA ALA A 103 4.63 20.88 -0.08
C ALA A 103 3.96 22.25 0.11
N VAL A 104 2.64 22.32 -0.08
CA VAL A 104 1.86 23.54 0.18
C VAL A 104 1.93 23.94 1.66
N TYR A 105 1.76 23.00 2.59
CA TYR A 105 1.87 23.30 4.02
C TYR A 105 3.26 23.80 4.42
N ILE A 106 4.33 23.20 3.88
CA ILE A 106 5.71 23.65 4.12
C ILE A 106 5.91 25.07 3.61
N LEU A 107 5.43 25.37 2.39
CA LEU A 107 5.51 26.71 1.82
C LEU A 107 4.79 27.74 2.71
N LEU A 108 3.56 27.44 3.12
CA LEU A 108 2.79 28.31 4.01
C LEU A 108 3.51 28.50 5.35
N ALA A 109 4.03 27.43 5.95
CA ALA A 109 4.78 27.51 7.21
C ALA A 109 6.01 28.41 7.10
N VAL A 110 6.76 28.34 5.98
CA VAL A 110 7.91 29.21 5.72
C VAL A 110 7.47 30.67 5.60
N VAL A 111 6.40 30.96 4.84
CA VAL A 111 5.87 32.32 4.68
C VAL A 111 5.41 32.89 6.03
N PHE A 112 4.67 32.11 6.82
CA PHE A 112 4.23 32.53 8.16
C PHE A 112 5.41 32.77 9.10
N ALA A 113 6.41 31.88 9.10
CA ALA A 113 7.61 32.05 9.93
C ALA A 113 8.37 33.33 9.54
N ALA A 114 8.53 33.62 8.25
CA ALA A 114 9.17 34.83 7.77
C ALA A 114 8.41 36.10 8.19
N ALA A 115 7.09 36.11 8.05
CA ALA A 115 6.24 37.22 8.48
C ALA A 115 6.31 37.44 10.00
N PHE A 116 6.27 36.36 10.78
CA PHE A 116 6.41 36.40 12.24
C PHE A 116 7.75 36.98 12.67
N ILE A 117 8.86 36.51 12.09
CA ILE A 117 10.21 37.05 12.36
C ILE A 117 10.29 38.53 11.97
N GLY A 118 9.75 38.90 10.81
CA GLY A 118 9.68 40.29 10.37
C GLY A 118 8.94 41.20 11.35
N SER A 119 7.92 40.70 12.04
CA SER A 119 7.18 41.51 13.03
C SER A 119 8.04 41.96 14.22
N PHE A 120 9.06 41.21 14.64
CA PHE A 120 9.94 41.60 15.75
C PHE A 120 11.05 42.57 15.32
N ASN A 121 11.46 42.55 14.05
CA ASN A 121 12.50 43.44 13.53
C ASN A 121 12.00 44.88 13.28
N ASN A 122 10.69 45.11 13.38
CA ASN A 122 10.06 46.42 13.20
C ASN A 122 9.75 47.15 14.51
N TYR A 123 10.17 46.60 15.66
CA TYR A 123 10.15 47.23 16.99
C TYR A 123 11.58 47.44 17.48
#